data_AF-W0SHV2-F1
#
_entry.id   AF-W0SHV2-F1
#
_cell.length_a   1.000
_cell.length_b   1.000
_cell.length_c   1.000
_cell.angle_alpha   90.00
_cell.angle_beta   90.00
_cell.angle_gamma   90.00
#
_symmetry.space_group_name_H-M   'P 1'
#
loop_
_entity.id
_entity.type
_entity.pdbx_description
1 polymer ?
#
loop_
_entity_poly.entity_id
_entity_poly.type
_entity_poly.pdbx_seq_one_letter_code
_entity_poly.pdbx_strand_id
1 'polypeptide(L)'
;MQDHKKQNLLITTLTLVAMVALIASYFSPIWWVSLTAPNYPKDAFPDGIRIHFHFDGVYNGCRAAGTGTRMSGEILQKDLDHTVERYNPVLDAQKNVNKDAEGLDCVHEMNTINHYVGMFPISTGAPVEKPLAKFFFGFFVVMLLGFIAPEGRKRLMVLAAGFAAVAVWMVVHQFVLGHMETHIAAYVSEAGTFFKEPDKIKVWGDNVRTITTGVIVGLIVAMAIVVAGVAKFRGFSLLLALVPALMPVFFVIEYAGWLWFFGHNMHPWGAFTVKPFMPTVFGEGKVAQFSTYSYPYWGYALLLVAFGCLMMALLLRRRQMRNS
;
A
#
# COMPACT_ATOMS: atom_id res chain seq x y z
N MET A 1 26.90 35.47 -4.22
CA MET A 1 26.18 35.07 -2.97
C MET A 1 24.65 35.11 -3.09
N GLN A 2 24.03 36.16 -3.65
CA GLN A 2 22.57 36.27 -3.71
C GLN A 2 21.88 35.20 -4.58
N ASP A 3 22.51 34.79 -5.69
CA ASP A 3 21.99 33.76 -6.59
C ASP A 3 21.99 32.35 -5.97
N HIS A 4 23.08 31.98 -5.26
CA HIS A 4 23.14 30.73 -4.49
C HIS A 4 22.08 30.65 -3.38
N LYS A 5 21.77 31.78 -2.71
CA LYS A 5 20.73 31.82 -1.67
C LYS A 5 19.35 31.57 -2.25
N LYS A 6 19.03 32.18 -3.41
CA LYS A 6 17.76 31.96 -4.12
C LYS A 6 17.61 30.52 -4.61
N GLN A 7 18.66 29.94 -5.18
CA GLN A 7 18.64 28.54 -5.61
C GLN A 7 18.49 27.56 -4.43
N ASN A 8 19.18 27.80 -3.32
CA ASN A 8 19.02 26.96 -2.12
C ASN A 8 17.60 27.05 -1.55
N LEU A 9 17.00 28.24 -1.54
CA LEU A 9 15.60 28.40 -1.15
C LEU A 9 14.68 27.58 -2.07
N LEU A 10 14.88 27.67 -3.39
CA LEU A 10 14.09 26.91 -4.36
C LEU A 10 14.21 25.39 -4.17
N ILE A 11 15.44 24.88 -3.98
CA ILE A 11 15.69 23.45 -3.71
C ILE A 11 14.96 23.03 -2.44
N THR A 12 15.04 23.82 -1.36
CA THR A 12 14.35 23.54 -0.11
C THR A 12 12.84 23.53 -0.31
N THR A 13 12.27 24.54 -0.97
CA THR A 13 10.82 24.61 -1.23
C THR A 13 10.33 23.40 -2.04
N LEU A 14 11.01 23.05 -3.13
CA LEU A 14 10.66 21.88 -3.94
C LEU A 14 10.73 20.58 -3.12
N THR A 15 11.77 20.44 -2.29
CA THR A 15 11.92 19.26 -1.44
C THR A 15 10.84 19.18 -0.36
N LEU A 16 10.46 20.30 0.24
CA LEU A 16 9.39 20.34 1.25
C LEU A 16 8.02 20.03 0.64
N VAL A 17 7.71 20.59 -0.54
CA VAL A 17 6.48 20.26 -1.28
C VAL A 17 6.44 18.77 -1.60
N ALA A 18 7.54 18.20 -2.09
CA ALA A 18 7.63 16.77 -2.36
C ALA A 18 7.49 15.92 -1.09
N MET A 19 8.09 16.34 0.02
CA MET A 19 8.00 15.64 1.30
C MET A 19 6.56 15.61 1.81
N VAL A 20 5.83 16.72 1.72
CA VAL A 20 4.41 16.80 2.08
C VAL A 20 3.57 15.90 1.16
N ALA A 21 3.80 15.95 -0.16
CA ALA A 21 3.09 15.11 -1.11
C ALA A 21 3.36 13.61 -0.85
N LEU A 22 4.60 13.25 -0.57
CA LEU A 22 4.99 11.88 -0.22
C LEU A 22 4.28 11.42 1.07
N ILE A 23 4.32 12.19 2.15
CA ILE A 23 3.60 11.85 3.39
C ILE A 23 2.09 11.74 3.15
N ALA A 24 1.49 12.68 2.42
CA ALA A 24 0.07 12.64 2.09
C ALA A 24 -0.31 11.40 1.26
N SER A 25 0.60 10.91 0.40
CA SER A 25 0.37 9.70 -0.38
C SER A 25 0.25 8.43 0.47
N TYR A 26 0.88 8.40 1.65
CA TYR A 26 0.77 7.27 2.59
C TYR A 26 -0.68 7.08 3.08
N PHE A 27 -1.39 8.17 3.30
CA PHE A 27 -2.77 8.17 3.82
C PHE A 27 -3.84 8.20 2.72
N SER A 28 -3.45 8.24 1.45
CA SER A 28 -4.36 8.34 0.32
C SER A 28 -4.41 7.02 -0.44
N PRO A 29 -5.57 6.62 -1.00
CA PRO A 29 -5.61 5.50 -1.93
C PRO A 29 -4.72 5.79 -3.13
N ILE A 30 -3.83 4.85 -3.45
CA ILE A 30 -2.80 5.00 -4.48
C ILE A 30 -3.31 4.49 -5.81
N TRP A 31 -3.96 3.33 -5.79
CA TRP A 31 -4.49 2.66 -6.96
C TRP A 31 -5.86 2.09 -6.64
N TRP A 32 -6.73 1.98 -7.63
CA TRP A 32 -8.01 1.30 -7.46
C TRP A 32 -8.17 0.23 -8.51
N VAL A 33 -8.84 -0.84 -8.11
CA VAL A 33 -9.26 -1.93 -8.99
C VAL A 33 -10.75 -2.14 -8.83
N SER A 34 -11.45 -2.37 -9.94
CA SER A 34 -12.85 -2.74 -9.94
C SER A 34 -13.11 -3.95 -10.85
N LEU A 35 -13.97 -4.85 -10.38
CA LEU A 35 -14.51 -5.95 -11.19
C LEU A 35 -15.99 -5.70 -11.48
N THR A 36 -16.39 -5.90 -12.73
CA THR A 36 -17.80 -5.93 -13.13
C THR A 36 -18.13 -7.24 -13.82
N ALA A 37 -19.33 -7.76 -13.58
CA ALA A 37 -19.84 -8.95 -14.24
C ALA A 37 -21.38 -8.92 -14.30
N PRO A 38 -22.02 -9.71 -15.18
CA PRO A 38 -23.48 -9.76 -15.27
C PRO A 38 -24.19 -10.08 -13.94
N ASN A 39 -23.55 -10.86 -13.08
CA ASN A 39 -24.09 -11.26 -11.78
C ASN A 39 -23.98 -10.17 -10.70
N TYR A 40 -23.25 -9.08 -10.97
CA TYR A 40 -23.07 -7.94 -10.07
C TYR A 40 -23.73 -6.70 -10.70
N PRO A 41 -25.04 -6.50 -10.46
CA PRO A 41 -25.81 -5.48 -11.17
C PRO A 41 -25.47 -4.06 -10.67
N LYS A 42 -25.59 -3.07 -11.55
CA LYS A 42 -25.17 -1.68 -11.31
C LYS A 42 -26.01 -0.94 -10.26
N ASP A 43 -27.20 -1.43 -9.95
CA ASP A 43 -28.04 -0.89 -8.88
C ASP A 43 -27.45 -1.19 -7.49
N ALA A 44 -26.83 -2.36 -7.32
CA ALA A 44 -26.08 -2.73 -6.11
C ALA A 44 -24.62 -2.29 -6.16
N PHE A 45 -23.93 -2.49 -7.30
CA PHE A 45 -22.51 -2.21 -7.49
C PHE A 45 -22.31 -1.19 -8.64
N PRO A 46 -22.63 0.09 -8.44
CA PRO A 46 -22.58 1.10 -9.51
C PRO A 46 -21.18 1.29 -10.09
N ASP A 47 -20.15 1.17 -9.24
CA ASP A 47 -18.74 1.26 -9.61
C ASP A 47 -18.09 -0.13 -9.77
N GLY A 48 -18.88 -1.22 -9.78
CA GLY A 48 -18.41 -2.59 -9.65
C GLY A 48 -17.90 -2.93 -8.25
N ILE A 49 -17.27 -4.10 -8.12
CA ILE A 49 -16.62 -4.55 -6.88
C ILE A 49 -15.29 -3.83 -6.78
N ARG A 50 -15.32 -2.65 -6.17
CA ARG A 50 -14.18 -1.74 -6.12
C ARG A 50 -13.39 -1.89 -4.83
N ILE A 51 -12.08 -2.00 -4.97
CA ILE A 51 -11.11 -1.97 -3.87
C ILE A 51 -10.08 -0.86 -4.10
N HIS A 52 -9.51 -0.40 -2.99
CA HIS A 52 -8.49 0.63 -2.95
C HIS A 52 -7.19 0.08 -2.36
N PHE A 53 -6.10 0.19 -3.11
CA PHE A 53 -4.76 -0.11 -2.63
C PHE A 53 -4.16 1.10 -1.94
N HIS A 54 -3.70 0.89 -0.72
CA HIS A 54 -2.93 1.83 0.08
C HIS A 54 -1.56 1.22 0.39
N PHE A 55 -0.64 2.03 0.93
CA PHE A 55 0.69 1.55 1.32
C PHE A 55 0.66 0.57 2.50
N ASP A 56 -0.39 0.60 3.30
CA ASP A 56 -0.56 -0.20 4.51
C ASP A 56 -1.62 -1.31 4.37
N GLY A 57 -2.38 -1.35 3.26
CA GLY A 57 -3.54 -2.22 3.18
C GLY A 57 -4.32 -2.18 1.88
N VAL A 58 -5.37 -3.00 1.85
CA VAL A 58 -6.41 -2.98 0.82
C VAL A 58 -7.72 -2.66 1.51
N TYR A 59 -8.44 -1.67 1.00
CA TYR A 59 -9.62 -1.11 1.64
C TYR A 59 -10.84 -1.16 0.72
N ASN A 60 -12.02 -1.16 1.33
CA ASN A 60 -13.29 -1.13 0.61
C ASN A 60 -13.42 0.16 -0.21
N GLY A 61 -13.71 0.02 -1.50
CA GLY A 61 -13.97 1.13 -2.42
C GLY A 61 -15.40 1.19 -2.92
N CYS A 62 -16.28 0.31 -2.42
CA CYS A 62 -17.67 0.33 -2.80
C CYS A 62 -18.44 1.44 -2.11
N ARG A 63 -19.39 1.97 -2.85
CA ARG A 63 -20.34 2.98 -2.38
C ARG A 63 -21.67 2.28 -2.17
N ALA A 64 -22.38 2.65 -1.11
CA ALA A 64 -23.73 2.17 -0.88
C ALA A 64 -24.61 2.48 -2.10
N ALA A 65 -25.50 1.54 -2.45
CA ALA A 65 -26.50 1.76 -3.48
C ALA A 65 -27.32 3.02 -3.16
N GLY A 66 -27.55 3.86 -4.17
CA GLY A 66 -28.29 5.11 -4.00
C GLY A 66 -29.72 4.87 -3.48
N THR A 67 -30.23 5.83 -2.69
CA THR A 67 -31.60 5.84 -2.16
C THR A 67 -32.61 5.74 -3.31
N GLY A 68 -33.51 4.75 -3.27
CA GLY A 68 -34.54 4.53 -4.30
C GLY A 68 -34.24 3.43 -5.33
N THR A 69 -33.13 2.71 -5.19
CA THR A 69 -32.86 1.49 -5.98
C THR A 69 -33.64 0.29 -5.41
N ARG A 70 -33.99 -0.69 -6.26
CA ARG A 70 -34.67 -1.93 -5.85
C ARG A 70 -33.95 -2.65 -4.70
N MET A 71 -32.62 -2.61 -4.75
CA MET A 71 -31.72 -3.24 -3.77
C MET A 71 -31.50 -2.39 -2.50
N SER A 72 -31.87 -1.10 -2.46
CA SER A 72 -31.67 -0.24 -1.27
C SER A 72 -32.40 -0.75 -0.02
N GLY A 73 -33.42 -1.61 -0.19
CA GLY A 73 -34.11 -2.31 0.89
C GLY A 73 -33.65 -3.76 1.13
N GLU A 74 -32.79 -4.32 0.28
CA GLU A 74 -32.45 -5.76 0.25
C GLU A 74 -30.96 -6.07 0.52
N ILE A 75 -30.06 -5.08 0.46
CA ILE A 75 -28.62 -5.30 0.67
C ILE A 75 -28.34 -5.36 2.17
N LEU A 76 -28.48 -6.55 2.74
CA LEU A 76 -28.14 -6.85 4.13
C LEU A 76 -26.90 -7.75 4.17
N GLN A 77 -25.76 -7.19 4.53
CA GLN A 77 -24.56 -7.97 4.89
C GLN A 77 -24.63 -8.48 6.35
N LYS A 78 -25.58 -7.94 7.14
CA LYS A 78 -25.77 -8.26 8.56
C LYS A 78 -26.48 -9.60 8.82
N ASP A 79 -27.10 -10.20 7.80
CA ASP A 79 -27.79 -11.49 7.89
C ASP A 79 -26.84 -12.72 7.95
N LEU A 80 -25.52 -12.49 7.85
CA LEU A 80 -24.49 -13.53 7.96
C LEU A 80 -23.92 -13.69 9.38
N ASP A 81 -24.22 -12.76 10.30
CA ASP A 81 -23.77 -12.86 11.69
C ASP A 81 -24.75 -13.71 12.50
N HIS A 82 -24.29 -14.85 13.01
CA HIS A 82 -25.09 -15.79 13.81
C HIS A 82 -25.54 -15.21 15.16
N THR A 83 -25.06 -14.04 15.55
CA THR A 83 -25.42 -13.36 16.81
C THR A 83 -26.58 -12.38 16.66
N VAL A 84 -27.06 -12.12 15.42
CA VAL A 84 -28.14 -11.17 15.13
C VAL A 84 -29.41 -11.95 14.73
N GLU A 85 -30.55 -11.61 15.31
CA GLU A 85 -31.84 -12.21 14.92
C GLU A 85 -32.15 -11.89 13.45
N ARG A 86 -32.39 -12.96 12.67
CA ARG A 86 -32.72 -12.88 11.25
C ARG A 86 -34.05 -12.15 11.04
N TYR A 87 -34.08 -11.21 10.10
CA TYR A 87 -35.28 -10.41 9.79
C TYR A 87 -36.51 -11.29 9.49
N ASN A 88 -37.62 -11.04 10.20
CA ASN A 88 -38.90 -11.69 9.92
C ASN A 88 -39.83 -10.71 9.18
N PRO A 89 -40.17 -10.97 7.91
CA PRO A 89 -40.94 -10.05 7.07
C PRO A 89 -42.39 -9.81 7.55
N VAL A 90 -42.92 -10.62 8.47
CA VAL A 90 -44.26 -10.45 9.05
C VAL A 90 -44.23 -9.72 10.40
N LEU A 91 -43.21 -9.99 11.22
CA LEU A 91 -43.10 -9.45 12.58
C LEU A 91 -42.33 -8.12 12.64
N ASP A 92 -41.38 -7.92 11.72
CA ASP A 92 -40.46 -6.78 11.72
C ASP A 92 -40.81 -5.72 10.66
N ALA A 93 -42.02 -5.76 10.08
CA ALA A 93 -42.44 -4.90 8.97
C ALA A 93 -42.35 -3.38 9.24
N GLN A 94 -42.32 -2.96 10.51
CA GLN A 94 -42.12 -1.56 10.91
C GLN A 94 -40.74 -1.27 11.51
N LYS A 95 -39.87 -2.28 11.62
CA LYS A 95 -38.53 -2.16 12.21
C LYS A 95 -37.56 -1.81 11.10
N ASN A 96 -36.84 -0.69 11.25
CA ASN A 96 -35.72 -0.40 10.37
C ASN A 96 -34.51 -1.27 10.77
N VAL A 97 -34.52 -2.52 10.30
CA VAL A 97 -33.44 -3.51 10.50
C VAL A 97 -32.10 -3.06 9.92
N ASN A 98 -32.12 -2.09 9.01
CA ASN A 98 -30.93 -1.61 8.30
C ASN A 98 -30.25 -0.42 8.99
N LYS A 99 -30.72 0.01 10.18
CA LYS A 99 -30.20 1.19 10.88
C LYS A 99 -28.68 1.13 11.13
N ASP A 100 -28.14 -0.07 11.32
CA ASP A 100 -26.70 -0.31 11.47
C ASP A 100 -26.19 -1.44 10.54
N ALA A 101 -26.73 -1.53 9.33
CA ALA A 101 -26.17 -2.42 8.30
C ALA A 101 -24.81 -1.86 7.83
N GLU A 102 -23.75 -2.66 7.94
CA GLU A 102 -22.46 -2.32 7.34
C GLU A 102 -22.63 -2.28 5.81
N GLY A 103 -22.13 -1.22 5.17
CA GLY A 103 -22.24 -1.06 3.72
C GLY A 103 -21.47 -2.15 2.96
N LEU A 104 -21.81 -2.36 1.68
CA LEU A 104 -21.20 -3.34 0.78
C LEU A 104 -19.68 -3.47 0.98
N ASP A 105 -19.23 -4.59 1.55
CA ASP A 105 -17.80 -4.91 1.69
C ASP A 105 -17.27 -5.58 0.41
N CYS A 106 -16.70 -4.76 -0.46
CA CYS A 106 -16.11 -5.24 -1.70
C CYS A 106 -14.75 -5.91 -1.54
N VAL A 107 -14.10 -5.80 -0.38
CA VAL A 107 -12.90 -6.62 -0.10
C VAL A 107 -13.33 -8.06 0.12
N HIS A 108 -14.41 -8.29 0.89
CA HIS A 108 -14.99 -9.62 1.06
C HIS A 108 -15.46 -10.23 -0.25
N GLU A 109 -16.20 -9.47 -1.08
CA GLU A 109 -16.66 -9.95 -2.39
C GLU A 109 -15.49 -10.28 -3.34
N MET A 110 -14.48 -9.42 -3.39
CA MET A 110 -13.27 -9.66 -4.17
C MET A 110 -12.57 -10.95 -3.72
N ASN A 111 -12.42 -11.16 -2.41
CA ASN A 111 -11.80 -12.36 -1.85
C ASN A 111 -12.62 -13.62 -2.15
N THR A 112 -13.95 -13.51 -2.09
CA THR A 112 -14.86 -14.59 -2.46
C THR A 112 -14.64 -15.00 -3.91
N ILE A 113 -14.60 -14.04 -4.85
CA ILE A 113 -14.31 -14.30 -6.27
C ILE A 113 -12.92 -14.90 -6.47
N ASN A 114 -11.90 -14.33 -5.83
CA ASN A 114 -10.52 -14.82 -5.90
C ASN A 114 -10.44 -16.30 -5.50
N HIS A 115 -11.11 -16.69 -4.40
CA HIS A 115 -11.16 -18.06 -3.95
C HIS A 115 -11.71 -19.03 -5.02
N TYR A 116 -12.75 -18.63 -5.76
CA TYR A 116 -13.35 -19.48 -6.81
C TYR A 116 -12.35 -19.85 -7.92
N VAL A 117 -11.35 -19.01 -8.18
CA VAL A 117 -10.28 -19.27 -9.17
C VAL A 117 -8.98 -19.76 -8.52
N GLY A 118 -8.99 -20.04 -7.22
CA GLY A 118 -7.82 -20.51 -6.48
C GLY A 118 -6.89 -19.39 -5.98
N MET A 119 -7.21 -18.12 -6.19
CA MET A 119 -6.40 -17.02 -5.66
C MET A 119 -6.62 -16.86 -4.14
N PHE A 120 -5.54 -16.62 -3.41
CA PHE A 120 -5.59 -16.30 -1.98
C PHE A 120 -6.25 -14.93 -1.72
N PRO A 121 -6.72 -14.65 -0.50
CA PRO A 121 -7.26 -13.34 -0.14
C PRO A 121 -6.27 -12.22 -0.46
N ILE A 122 -6.79 -11.09 -0.96
CA ILE A 122 -5.95 -9.96 -1.40
C ILE A 122 -5.13 -9.36 -0.24
N SER A 123 -5.59 -9.54 0.99
CA SER A 123 -4.92 -9.19 2.24
C SER A 123 -3.59 -9.94 2.45
N THR A 124 -3.35 -11.08 1.78
CA THR A 124 -2.08 -11.83 1.89
C THR A 124 -0.97 -11.29 0.99
N GLY A 125 -1.27 -10.33 0.11
CA GLY A 125 -0.25 -9.69 -0.75
C GLY A 125 0.60 -8.70 0.04
N ALA A 126 1.86 -8.50 -0.35
CA ALA A 126 2.80 -7.58 0.31
C ALA A 126 2.90 -7.77 1.84
N PRO A 127 3.11 -9.01 2.34
CA PRO A 127 3.08 -9.29 3.77
C PRO A 127 4.25 -8.67 4.53
N VAL A 128 5.31 -8.25 3.84
CA VAL A 128 6.47 -7.60 4.46
C VAL A 128 6.39 -6.09 4.32
N GLU A 129 5.96 -5.60 3.17
CA GLU A 129 6.02 -4.21 2.79
C GLU A 129 4.93 -3.38 3.46
N LYS A 130 3.68 -3.89 3.53
CA LYS A 130 2.57 -3.21 4.21
C LYS A 130 2.86 -2.86 5.68
N PRO A 131 3.26 -3.80 6.55
CA PRO A 131 3.54 -3.47 7.95
C PRO A 131 4.79 -2.58 8.12
N LEU A 132 5.71 -2.61 7.15
CA LEU A 132 6.94 -1.82 7.19
C LEU A 132 6.85 -0.46 6.47
N ALA A 133 5.80 -0.22 5.67
CA ALA A 133 5.68 0.94 4.80
C ALA A 133 5.95 2.25 5.55
N LYS A 134 5.34 2.45 6.73
CA LYS A 134 5.54 3.66 7.54
C LYS A 134 7.01 3.94 7.91
N PHE A 135 7.83 2.90 8.09
CA PHE A 135 9.26 3.07 8.36
C PHE A 135 10.05 3.39 7.09
N PHE A 136 9.65 2.88 5.92
CA PHE A 136 10.20 3.32 4.64
C PHE A 136 9.90 4.80 4.38
N PHE A 137 8.69 5.26 4.66
CA PHE A 137 8.34 6.69 4.61
C PHE A 137 9.15 7.51 5.62
N GLY A 138 9.31 7.03 6.86
CA GLY A 138 10.17 7.66 7.85
C GLY A 138 11.63 7.78 7.38
N PHE A 139 12.16 6.72 6.77
CA PHE A 139 13.48 6.70 6.15
C PHE A 139 13.61 7.75 5.04
N PHE A 140 12.63 7.83 4.13
CA PHE A 140 12.62 8.84 3.07
C PHE A 140 12.52 10.27 3.62
N VAL A 141 11.70 10.52 4.63
CA VAL A 141 11.61 11.84 5.28
C VAL A 141 12.97 12.26 5.83
N VAL A 142 13.69 11.36 6.52
CA VAL A 142 15.04 11.66 7.04
C VAL A 142 16.02 11.95 5.89
N MET A 143 15.95 11.21 4.79
CA MET A 143 16.76 11.48 3.60
C MET A 143 16.49 12.89 3.04
N LEU A 144 15.23 13.26 2.89
CA LEU A 144 14.84 14.58 2.37
C LEU A 144 15.27 15.71 3.32
N LEU A 145 15.16 15.52 4.64
CA LEU A 145 15.68 16.45 5.64
C LEU A 145 17.21 16.58 5.54
N GLY A 146 17.92 15.49 5.31
CA GLY A 146 19.36 15.51 5.04
C GLY A 146 19.71 16.24 3.74
N PHE A 147 18.88 16.12 2.69
CA PHE A 147 19.09 16.76 1.40
C PHE A 147 18.98 18.29 1.46
N ILE A 148 18.05 18.81 2.27
CA ILE A 148 17.90 20.26 2.50
C ILE A 148 18.90 20.81 3.52
N ALA A 149 19.43 19.97 4.42
CA ALA A 149 20.35 20.40 5.46
C ALA A 149 21.68 20.95 4.88
N PRO A 150 22.30 21.95 5.54
CA PRO A 150 23.60 22.47 5.15
C PRO A 150 24.68 21.38 5.16
N GLU A 151 25.61 21.46 4.20
CA GLU A 151 26.71 20.50 4.05
C GLU A 151 27.62 20.41 5.29
N GLY A 152 28.29 19.28 5.44
CA GLY A 152 29.18 19.00 6.56
C GLY A 152 28.46 18.41 7.77
N ARG A 153 28.91 18.78 8.97
CA ARG A 153 28.51 18.12 10.23
C ARG A 153 27.01 18.19 10.52
N LYS A 154 26.33 19.29 10.14
CA LYS A 154 24.90 19.46 10.38
C LYS A 154 24.06 18.43 9.61
N ARG A 155 24.33 18.22 8.33
CA ARG A 155 23.67 17.18 7.52
C ARG A 155 23.87 15.78 8.11
N LEU A 156 25.10 15.46 8.52
CA LEU A 156 25.39 14.16 9.13
C LEU A 156 24.65 13.96 10.45
N MET A 157 24.55 15.01 11.29
CA MET A 157 23.76 14.93 12.52
C MET A 157 22.26 14.72 12.25
N VAL A 158 21.69 15.41 11.26
CA VAL A 158 20.28 15.23 10.86
C VAL A 158 20.04 13.78 10.41
N LEU A 159 20.90 13.25 9.54
CA LEU A 159 20.78 11.89 9.05
C LEU A 159 20.95 10.85 10.17
N ALA A 160 22.01 10.98 10.97
CA ALA A 160 22.31 10.03 12.04
C ALA A 160 21.22 10.01 13.12
N ALA A 161 20.79 11.18 13.59
CA ALA A 161 19.74 11.28 14.60
C ALA A 161 18.38 10.82 14.05
N GLY A 162 18.04 11.24 12.82
CA GLY A 162 16.80 10.84 12.18
C GLY A 162 16.72 9.33 11.94
N PHE A 163 17.77 8.72 11.39
CA PHE A 163 17.80 7.28 11.16
C PHE A 163 17.85 6.49 12.47
N ALA A 164 18.56 6.96 13.49
CA ALA A 164 18.50 6.34 14.81
C ALA A 164 17.07 6.36 15.37
N ALA A 165 16.35 7.48 15.24
CA ALA A 165 14.95 7.57 15.67
C ALA A 165 14.04 6.60 14.90
N VAL A 166 14.18 6.52 13.57
CA VAL A 166 13.40 5.57 12.74
C VAL A 166 13.74 4.11 13.09
N ALA A 167 15.02 3.79 13.29
CA ALA A 167 15.46 2.44 13.65
C ALA A 167 14.93 2.03 15.04
N VAL A 168 15.02 2.91 16.04
CA VAL A 168 14.46 2.66 17.38
C VAL A 168 12.94 2.50 17.30
N TRP A 169 12.24 3.39 16.59
CA TRP A 169 10.80 3.29 16.41
C TRP A 169 10.41 1.97 15.74
N MET A 170 11.10 1.57 14.68
CA MET A 170 10.88 0.31 13.97
C MET A 170 11.10 -0.91 14.86
N VAL A 171 12.23 -0.98 15.58
CA VAL A 171 12.55 -2.11 16.45
C VAL A 171 11.56 -2.22 17.62
N VAL A 172 11.27 -1.10 18.28
CA VAL A 172 10.30 -1.07 19.39
C VAL A 172 8.91 -1.50 18.89
N HIS A 173 8.46 -0.92 17.77
CA HIS A 173 7.16 -1.25 17.23
C HIS A 173 7.05 -2.72 16.80
N GLN A 174 8.04 -3.25 16.08
CA GLN A 174 7.94 -4.61 15.54
C GLN A 174 8.15 -5.69 16.61
N PHE A 175 9.17 -5.54 17.45
CA PHE A 175 9.59 -6.59 18.37
C PHE A 175 9.11 -6.36 19.81
N VAL A 176 9.24 -5.14 20.34
CA VAL A 176 8.90 -4.86 21.75
C VAL A 176 7.39 -4.82 21.96
N LEU A 177 6.65 -4.20 21.04
CA LEU A 177 5.19 -4.15 21.08
C LEU A 177 4.51 -5.38 20.44
N GLY A 178 5.30 -6.31 19.89
CA GLY A 178 4.79 -7.57 19.33
C GLY A 178 3.97 -7.43 18.03
N HIS A 179 3.98 -6.26 17.38
CA HIS A 179 3.16 -6.05 16.17
C HIS A 179 3.54 -6.97 15.00
N MET A 180 4.80 -7.43 14.93
CA MET A 180 5.21 -8.41 13.92
C MET A 180 4.46 -9.73 14.10
N GLU A 181 4.35 -10.21 15.34
CA GLU A 181 3.67 -11.46 15.67
C GLU A 181 2.18 -11.38 15.39
N THR A 182 1.54 -10.27 15.78
CA THR A 182 0.12 -10.02 15.49
C THR A 182 -0.14 -10.01 13.99
N HIS A 183 0.75 -9.39 13.21
CA HIS A 183 0.63 -9.36 11.74
C HIS A 183 0.83 -10.74 11.12
N ILE A 184 1.82 -11.52 11.58
CA ILE A 184 2.03 -12.90 11.09
C ILE A 184 0.82 -13.77 11.40
N ALA A 185 0.26 -13.67 12.60
CA ALA A 185 -0.95 -14.41 12.99
C ALA A 185 -2.14 -14.04 12.10
N ALA A 186 -2.35 -12.75 11.84
CA ALA A 186 -3.37 -12.28 10.91
C ALA A 186 -3.13 -12.81 9.48
N TYR A 187 -1.89 -12.73 8.98
CA TYR A 187 -1.52 -13.24 7.66
C TYR A 187 -1.78 -14.75 7.51
N VAL A 188 -1.40 -15.55 8.50
CA VAL A 188 -1.66 -17.01 8.53
C VAL A 188 -3.15 -17.30 8.58
N SER A 189 -3.90 -16.56 9.39
CA SER A 189 -5.36 -16.70 9.47
C SER A 189 -6.02 -16.39 8.13
N GLU A 190 -5.66 -15.26 7.51
CA GLU A 190 -6.18 -14.83 6.22
C GLU A 190 -5.84 -15.83 5.10
N ALA A 191 -4.58 -16.29 5.02
CA ALA A 191 -4.18 -17.30 4.04
C ALA A 191 -4.96 -18.62 4.20
N GLY A 192 -5.36 -18.95 5.43
CA GLY A 192 -6.15 -20.14 5.77
C GLY A 192 -7.67 -19.97 5.67
N THR A 193 -8.19 -18.79 5.32
CA THR A 193 -9.63 -18.51 5.29
C THR A 193 -10.37 -19.49 4.37
N PHE A 194 -9.84 -19.70 3.17
CA PHE A 194 -10.45 -20.56 2.16
C PHE A 194 -9.69 -21.87 1.93
N PHE A 195 -8.36 -21.86 2.08
CA PHE A 195 -7.50 -23.02 1.82
C PHE A 195 -6.84 -23.49 3.11
N LYS A 196 -7.48 -24.45 3.80
CA LYS A 196 -7.02 -24.93 5.13
C LYS A 196 -5.85 -25.92 5.03
N GLU A 197 -4.65 -25.40 4.77
CA GLU A 197 -3.40 -26.17 4.75
C GLU A 197 -2.45 -25.70 5.87
N PRO A 198 -2.72 -26.03 7.15
CA PRO A 198 -2.06 -25.39 8.29
C PRO A 198 -0.54 -25.57 8.30
N ASP A 199 -0.03 -26.74 7.91
CA ASP A 199 1.41 -27.01 7.89
C ASP A 199 2.15 -26.15 6.85
N LYS A 200 1.56 -25.99 5.66
CA LYS A 200 2.14 -25.14 4.61
C LYS A 200 2.06 -23.67 4.95
N ILE A 201 0.91 -23.21 5.46
CA ILE A 201 0.69 -21.81 5.80
C ILE A 201 1.57 -21.40 6.98
N LYS A 202 1.82 -22.30 7.93
CA LYS A 202 2.78 -22.06 9.01
C LYS A 202 4.17 -21.73 8.47
N VAL A 203 4.67 -22.48 7.49
CA VAL A 203 5.96 -22.20 6.83
C VAL A 203 5.95 -20.82 6.17
N TRP A 204 4.82 -20.39 5.59
CA TRP A 204 4.71 -19.04 5.04
C TRP A 204 4.78 -17.96 6.12
N GLY A 205 4.13 -18.18 7.27
CA GLY A 205 4.27 -17.29 8.42
C GLY A 205 5.71 -17.19 8.93
N ASP A 206 6.43 -18.31 8.99
CA ASP A 206 7.85 -18.37 9.37
C ASP A 206 8.75 -17.65 8.34
N ASN A 207 8.43 -17.77 7.05
CA ASN A 207 9.10 -17.04 5.99
C ASN A 207 8.84 -15.53 6.11
N VAL A 208 7.60 -15.11 6.38
CA VAL A 208 7.28 -13.69 6.61
C VAL A 208 8.10 -13.14 7.77
N ARG A 209 8.17 -13.86 8.91
CA ARG A 209 9.02 -13.47 10.04
C ARG A 209 10.48 -13.29 9.62
N THR A 210 11.03 -14.29 8.94
CA THR A 210 12.45 -14.33 8.55
C THR A 210 12.78 -13.20 7.58
N ILE A 211 11.95 -13.02 6.56
CA ILE A 211 12.14 -11.98 5.54
C ILE A 211 11.92 -10.60 6.15
N THR A 212 10.87 -10.38 6.94
CA THR A 212 10.63 -9.11 7.64
C THR A 212 11.80 -8.74 8.54
N THR A 213 12.34 -9.70 9.31
CA THR A 213 13.54 -9.48 10.13
C THR A 213 14.74 -9.10 9.26
N GLY A 214 14.96 -9.83 8.17
CA GLY A 214 16.02 -9.53 7.19
C GLY A 214 15.89 -8.13 6.58
N VAL A 215 14.68 -7.70 6.22
CA VAL A 215 14.40 -6.37 5.68
C VAL A 215 14.64 -5.28 6.73
N ILE A 216 14.25 -5.52 8.00
CA ILE A 216 14.53 -4.58 9.10
C ILE A 216 16.05 -4.40 9.28
N VAL A 217 16.81 -5.50 9.34
CA VAL A 217 18.28 -5.43 9.45
C VAL A 217 18.88 -4.75 8.22
N GLY A 218 18.41 -5.12 7.02
CA GLY A 218 18.84 -4.53 5.76
C GLY A 218 18.59 -3.02 5.71
N LEU A 219 17.45 -2.55 6.22
CA LEU A 219 17.12 -1.13 6.28
C LEU A 219 18.05 -0.38 7.25
N ILE A 220 18.38 -0.95 8.41
CA ILE A 220 19.34 -0.37 9.36
C ILE A 220 20.74 -0.29 8.74
N VAL A 221 21.17 -1.34 8.03
CA VAL A 221 22.44 -1.34 7.30
C VAL A 221 22.42 -0.27 6.20
N ALA A 222 21.32 -0.14 5.45
CA ALA A 222 21.17 0.90 4.43
C ALA A 222 21.25 2.30 5.03
N MET A 223 20.65 2.55 6.19
CA MET A 223 20.80 3.82 6.93
C MET A 223 22.28 4.13 7.23
N ALA A 224 23.04 3.16 7.73
CA ALA A 224 24.46 3.31 8.02
C ALA A 224 25.28 3.58 6.74
N ILE A 225 24.98 2.87 5.65
CA ILE A 225 25.59 3.09 4.33
C ILE A 225 25.29 4.50 3.82
N VAL A 226 24.06 4.98 3.98
CA VAL A 226 23.69 6.33 3.55
C VAL A 226 24.48 7.38 4.33
N VAL A 227 24.58 7.25 5.66
CA VAL A 227 25.37 8.17 6.49
C VAL A 227 26.85 8.15 6.09
N ALA A 228 27.44 6.96 5.96
CA ALA A 228 28.85 6.80 5.57
C ALA A 228 29.12 7.32 4.16
N GLY A 229 28.22 7.05 3.20
CA GLY A 229 28.30 7.50 1.83
C GLY A 229 28.25 9.02 1.72
N VAL A 230 27.31 9.67 2.42
CA VAL A 230 27.22 11.14 2.49
C VAL A 230 28.44 11.76 3.18
N ALA A 231 29.01 11.09 4.18
CA ALA A 231 30.21 11.55 4.86
C ALA A 231 31.46 11.48 3.97
N LYS A 232 31.56 10.44 3.12
CA LYS A 232 32.76 10.17 2.31
C LYS A 232 32.73 10.84 0.93
N PHE A 233 31.55 10.94 0.30
CA PHE A 233 31.42 11.37 -1.09
C PHE A 233 30.35 12.47 -1.24
N ARG A 234 30.77 13.66 -1.69
CA ARG A 234 29.84 14.79 -1.89
C ARG A 234 28.67 14.46 -2.82
N GLY A 235 28.94 13.76 -3.92
CA GLY A 235 27.92 13.35 -4.90
C GLY A 235 26.90 12.35 -4.36
N PHE A 236 27.23 11.59 -3.31
CA PHE A 236 26.33 10.63 -2.69
C PHE A 236 25.11 11.32 -2.06
N SER A 237 25.22 12.62 -1.71
CA SER A 237 24.09 13.41 -1.23
C SER A 237 22.94 13.53 -2.22
N LEU A 238 23.16 13.31 -3.53
CA LEU A 238 22.07 13.27 -4.51
C LEU A 238 21.15 12.07 -4.33
N LEU A 239 21.65 10.96 -3.76
CA LEU A 239 20.82 9.79 -3.46
C LEU A 239 19.72 10.12 -2.44
N LEU A 240 19.96 11.10 -1.58
CA LEU A 240 18.98 11.57 -0.58
C LEU A 240 17.69 12.09 -1.21
N ALA A 241 17.76 12.64 -2.42
CA ALA A 241 16.59 13.03 -3.20
C ALA A 241 16.19 11.96 -4.24
N LEU A 242 17.16 11.28 -4.86
CA LEU A 242 16.90 10.32 -5.93
C LEU A 242 16.05 9.14 -5.46
N VAL A 243 16.42 8.53 -4.32
CA VAL A 243 15.74 7.31 -3.86
C VAL A 243 14.27 7.60 -3.53
N PRO A 244 13.91 8.63 -2.72
CA PRO A 244 12.51 9.01 -2.54
C PRO A 244 11.81 9.45 -3.83
N ALA A 245 12.52 10.07 -4.78
CA ALA A 245 11.93 10.46 -6.06
C ALA A 245 11.44 9.24 -6.85
N LEU A 246 12.12 8.10 -6.75
CA LEU A 246 11.76 6.87 -7.48
C LEU A 246 10.60 6.09 -6.86
N MET A 247 9.96 6.60 -5.79
CA MET A 247 8.81 5.97 -5.16
C MET A 247 7.67 5.54 -6.10
N PRO A 248 7.20 6.34 -7.09
CA PRO A 248 6.18 5.86 -8.03
C PRO A 248 6.62 4.66 -8.85
N VAL A 249 7.92 4.55 -9.16
CA VAL A 249 8.47 3.40 -9.89
C VAL A 249 8.50 2.16 -9.00
N PHE A 250 8.99 2.30 -7.76
CA PHE A 250 9.01 1.19 -6.79
C PHE A 250 7.60 0.66 -6.53
N PHE A 251 6.63 1.55 -6.36
CA PHE A 251 5.23 1.17 -6.17
C PHE A 251 4.70 0.33 -7.34
N VAL A 252 4.89 0.77 -8.60
CA VAL A 252 4.38 0.02 -9.77
C VAL A 252 5.06 -1.33 -9.92
N ILE A 253 6.37 -1.42 -9.65
CA ILE A 253 7.11 -2.70 -9.69
C ILE A 253 6.54 -3.66 -8.67
N GLU A 254 6.38 -3.21 -7.44
CA GLU A 254 5.90 -4.04 -6.33
C GLU A 254 4.44 -4.46 -6.55
N TYR A 255 3.58 -3.52 -6.92
CA TYR A 255 2.18 -3.76 -7.26
C TYR A 255 2.05 -4.79 -8.38
N ALA A 256 2.77 -4.61 -9.49
CA ALA A 256 2.76 -5.57 -10.59
C ALA A 256 3.32 -6.93 -10.18
N GLY A 257 4.39 -6.97 -9.37
CA GLY A 257 4.99 -8.20 -8.86
C GLY A 257 4.00 -9.03 -8.04
N TRP A 258 3.24 -8.39 -7.15
CA TRP A 258 2.21 -9.07 -6.36
C TRP A 258 1.02 -9.53 -7.19
N LEU A 259 0.55 -8.72 -8.15
CA LEU A 259 -0.49 -9.15 -9.08
C LEU A 259 -0.04 -10.40 -9.86
N TRP A 260 1.19 -10.39 -10.38
CA TRP A 260 1.77 -11.54 -11.06
C TRP A 260 1.80 -12.76 -10.16
N PHE A 261 2.28 -12.60 -8.92
CA PHE A 261 2.34 -13.68 -7.94
C PHE A 261 0.96 -14.31 -7.73
N PHE A 262 -0.08 -13.51 -7.49
CA PHE A 262 -1.44 -14.03 -7.30
C PHE A 262 -1.98 -14.78 -8.52
N GLY A 263 -1.73 -14.27 -9.72
CA GLY A 263 -2.20 -14.92 -10.95
C GLY A 263 -1.39 -16.14 -11.41
N HIS A 264 -0.24 -16.43 -10.78
CA HIS A 264 0.63 -17.57 -11.13
C HIS A 264 0.77 -18.60 -10.00
N ASN A 265 0.36 -18.28 -8.78
CA ASN A 265 0.43 -19.15 -7.60
C ASN A 265 -0.97 -19.46 -7.06
N MET A 266 -1.90 -19.78 -7.95
CA MET A 266 -3.27 -20.14 -7.61
C MET A 266 -3.35 -21.56 -7.05
N HIS A 267 -4.18 -21.74 -6.04
CA HIS A 267 -4.45 -23.01 -5.39
C HIS A 267 -5.26 -23.95 -6.32
N PRO A 268 -4.93 -25.25 -6.38
CA PRO A 268 -5.66 -26.22 -7.20
C PRO A 268 -7.10 -26.53 -6.72
N TRP A 269 -7.54 -25.96 -5.60
CA TRP A 269 -8.88 -26.18 -5.04
C TRP A 269 -9.90 -25.11 -5.45
N GLY A 270 -9.52 -24.15 -6.31
CA GLY A 270 -10.49 -23.23 -6.90
C GLY A 270 -11.56 -24.01 -7.67
N ALA A 271 -12.83 -23.62 -7.51
CA ALA A 271 -13.94 -24.25 -8.23
C ALA A 271 -13.82 -24.13 -9.76
N PHE A 272 -13.16 -23.07 -10.24
CA PHE A 272 -12.86 -22.86 -11.65
C PHE A 272 -11.34 -22.85 -11.87
N THR A 273 -10.87 -23.73 -12.74
CA THR A 273 -9.47 -23.73 -13.16
C THR A 273 -9.25 -22.71 -14.26
N VAL A 274 -8.49 -21.66 -13.96
CA VAL A 274 -8.04 -20.67 -14.95
C VAL A 274 -6.56 -20.88 -15.24
N LYS A 275 -6.14 -20.59 -16.48
CA LYS A 275 -4.71 -20.59 -16.82
C LYS A 275 -4.00 -19.48 -16.05
N PRO A 276 -2.72 -19.66 -15.66
CA PRO A 276 -1.92 -18.58 -15.11
C PRO A 276 -2.03 -17.32 -15.97
N PHE A 277 -2.27 -16.19 -15.32
CA PHE A 277 -2.52 -14.92 -15.98
C PHE A 277 -1.95 -13.77 -15.16
N MET A 278 -1.83 -12.61 -15.79
CA MET A 278 -1.47 -11.38 -15.10
C MET A 278 -2.75 -10.58 -14.84
N PRO A 279 -3.18 -10.39 -13.58
CA PRO A 279 -4.24 -9.43 -13.28
C PRO A 279 -3.88 -8.05 -13.84
N THR A 280 -4.89 -7.31 -14.30
CA THR A 280 -4.67 -6.05 -15.01
C THR A 280 -3.97 -5.02 -14.13
N VAL A 281 -2.72 -4.71 -14.50
CA VAL A 281 -1.90 -3.69 -13.81
C VAL A 281 -2.45 -2.28 -14.10
N PHE A 282 -2.78 -2.00 -15.35
CA PHE A 282 -3.28 -0.70 -15.79
C PHE A 282 -4.24 -0.86 -16.97
N GLY A 283 -5.32 -0.09 -16.97
CA GLY A 283 -6.32 -0.08 -18.03
C GLY A 283 -7.45 -1.06 -17.81
N GLU A 284 -7.98 -1.57 -18.92
CA GLU A 284 -9.10 -2.51 -18.94
C GLU A 284 -8.60 -3.91 -19.29
N GLY A 285 -9.19 -4.92 -18.66
CA GLY A 285 -8.91 -6.32 -18.93
C GLY A 285 -10.15 -7.18 -18.74
N LYS A 286 -9.99 -8.47 -19.01
CA LYS A 286 -11.06 -9.44 -18.86
C LYS A 286 -10.51 -10.77 -18.38
N VAL A 287 -11.14 -11.32 -17.35
CA VAL A 287 -10.83 -12.65 -16.81
C VAL A 287 -12.15 -13.40 -16.69
N ALA A 288 -12.32 -14.44 -17.51
CA ALA A 288 -13.58 -15.15 -17.65
C ALA A 288 -14.75 -14.18 -17.96
N GLN A 289 -15.76 -14.11 -17.09
CA GLN A 289 -16.94 -13.24 -17.22
C GLN A 289 -16.76 -11.87 -16.54
N PHE A 290 -15.62 -11.64 -15.88
CA PHE A 290 -15.33 -10.38 -15.20
C PHE A 290 -14.56 -9.44 -16.11
N SER A 291 -15.05 -8.21 -16.25
CA SER A 291 -14.28 -7.09 -16.78
C SER A 291 -13.56 -6.42 -15.62
N THR A 292 -12.27 -6.16 -15.79
CA THR A 292 -11.39 -5.63 -14.75
C THR A 292 -10.91 -4.24 -15.14
N TYR A 293 -11.02 -3.27 -14.24
CA TYR A 293 -10.57 -1.90 -14.42
C TYR A 293 -9.52 -1.58 -13.37
N SER A 294 -8.37 -1.04 -13.77
CA SER A 294 -7.24 -0.80 -12.88
C SER A 294 -6.56 0.51 -13.22
N TYR A 295 -6.61 1.49 -12.33
CA TYR A 295 -6.09 2.83 -12.61
C TYR A 295 -5.47 3.51 -11.37
N PRO A 296 -4.49 4.41 -11.60
CA PRO A 296 -3.96 5.25 -10.54
C PRO A 296 -5.05 6.12 -9.92
N TYR A 297 -4.83 6.51 -8.66
CA TYR A 297 -5.70 7.39 -7.90
C TYR A 297 -4.89 8.55 -7.28
N TRP A 298 -5.50 9.29 -6.34
CA TRP A 298 -4.91 10.49 -5.75
C TRP A 298 -3.54 10.26 -5.10
N GLY A 299 -3.33 9.11 -4.45
CA GLY A 299 -2.05 8.76 -3.84
C GLY A 299 -0.95 8.64 -4.88
N TYR A 300 -1.22 8.01 -6.03
CA TYR A 300 -0.24 7.92 -7.11
C TYR A 300 0.03 9.28 -7.78
N ALA A 301 -1.00 10.12 -7.92
CA ALA A 301 -0.82 11.50 -8.40
C ALA A 301 0.13 12.30 -7.47
N LEU A 302 0.00 12.14 -6.15
CA LEU A 302 0.91 12.75 -5.18
C LEU A 302 2.35 12.22 -5.32
N LEU A 303 2.54 10.93 -5.61
CA LEU A 303 3.87 10.37 -5.91
C LEU A 303 4.49 11.00 -7.16
N LEU A 304 3.69 11.27 -8.21
CA LEU A 304 4.18 11.94 -9.42
C LEU A 304 4.56 13.41 -9.16
N VAL A 305 3.81 14.11 -8.31
CA VAL A 305 4.18 15.47 -7.84
C VAL A 305 5.51 15.41 -7.07
N ALA A 306 5.66 14.47 -6.14
CA ALA A 306 6.90 14.29 -5.40
C ALA A 306 8.08 13.99 -6.34
N PHE A 307 7.92 13.09 -7.31
CA PHE A 307 8.93 12.80 -8.34
C PHE A 307 9.33 14.05 -9.11
N GLY A 308 8.37 14.80 -9.67
CA GLY A 308 8.66 16.01 -10.44
C GLY A 308 9.43 17.07 -9.64
N CYS A 309 8.99 17.33 -8.41
CA CYS A 309 9.65 18.27 -7.50
C CYS A 309 11.07 17.81 -7.11
N LEU A 310 11.25 16.55 -6.74
CA LEU A 310 12.56 16.02 -6.31
C LEU A 310 13.54 15.91 -7.47
N MET A 311 13.10 15.51 -8.67
CA MET A 311 13.96 15.46 -9.84
C MET A 311 14.46 16.85 -10.20
N MET A 312 13.59 17.86 -10.15
CA MET A 312 14.01 19.25 -10.37
C MET A 312 15.00 19.71 -9.29
N ALA A 313 14.71 19.46 -8.00
CA ALA A 313 15.59 19.80 -6.89
C ALA A 313 16.96 19.13 -7.00
N LEU A 314 16.99 17.86 -7.42
CA LEU A 314 18.19 17.06 -7.66
C LEU A 314 19.03 17.63 -8.80
N LEU A 315 18.43 17.98 -9.93
CA LEU A 315 19.14 18.59 -11.06
C LEU A 315 19.75 19.94 -10.70
N LEU A 316 19.02 20.78 -9.95
CA LEU A 316 19.52 22.04 -9.44
C LEU A 316 20.71 21.84 -8.50
N ARG A 317 20.60 20.91 -7.53
CA ARG A 317 21.71 20.59 -6.61
C ARG A 317 22.93 20.03 -7.36
N ARG A 318 22.72 19.15 -8.34
CA ARG A 318 23.80 18.60 -9.17
C ARG A 318 24.53 19.70 -9.95
N ARG A 319 23.79 20.66 -10.51
CA ARG A 319 24.38 21.83 -11.19
C ARG A 319 25.20 22.70 -10.23
N GLN A 320 24.70 22.95 -9.02
CA GLN A 320 25.43 23.70 -7.98
C GLN A 320 26.76 23.04 -7.64
N MET A 321 26.77 21.72 -7.41
CA MET A 321 27.99 20.98 -7.07
C MET A 321 29.03 20.95 -8.20
N ARG A 322 28.61 20.98 -9.47
CA ARG A 322 29.54 21.03 -10.61
C ARG A 322 30.19 22.41 -10.77
N ASN A 323 29.50 23.45 -10.32
CA ASN A 323 29.92 24.84 -10.47
C ASN A 323 30.63 25.39 -9.21
N SER A 324 30.79 24.56 -8.16
CA SER A 324 31.47 24.89 -6.90
C SER A 324 32.83 24.20 -6.85
#